data_AF-A0A1Z9M494-F1
#
_entry.id   AF-A0A1Z9M494-F1
#
_cell.length_a   1.000
_cell.length_b   1.000
_cell.length_c   1.000
_cell.angle_alpha   90.00
_cell.angle_beta   90.00
_cell.angle_gamma   90.00
#
_symmetry.space_group_name_H-M   'P 1'
#
loop_
_entity.id
_entity.type
_entity.pdbx_description
1 polymer ?
#
loop_
_entity_poly.entity_id
_entity_poly.type
_entity_poly.pdbx_seq_one_letter_code
_entity_poly.pdbx_strand_id
1 'polypeptide(L)'
;MLNAFNLTPVDMVKVVILGQDPYHGFGKAHGLSFSVPRGIKRPPSLINIFKEIQSDLGIEVPLSGCLEGWAKQGVFLLNSTLTVREASPNSHKDIGWTVFTDSVIKNLSREGKNIVFLLWGAYARKKRSMIEGSRHLVLEAAHPSPLSAYNGFFGCKHFSKANRYLVSKNIAEIDWSLK
;
A
#
# COMPACT_ATOMS: atom_id res chain seq x y z
N MET A 1 -14.94 -6.45 -0.85
CA MET A 1 -13.91 -6.87 -1.84
C MET A 1 -13.22 -5.67 -2.48
N LEU A 2 -13.97 -4.69 -3.00
CA LEU A 2 -13.42 -3.50 -3.70
C LEU A 2 -13.30 -2.24 -2.82
N ASN A 3 -13.04 -2.38 -1.52
CA ASN A 3 -13.03 -1.24 -0.60
C ASN A 3 -11.96 -0.19 -0.97
N ALA A 4 -10.82 -0.61 -1.52
CA ALA A 4 -9.82 0.32 -2.06
C ALA A 4 -10.40 1.31 -3.08
N PHE A 5 -11.24 0.83 -4.00
CA PHE A 5 -11.87 1.66 -5.04
C PHE A 5 -12.98 2.54 -4.48
N ASN A 6 -13.74 2.04 -3.50
CA ASN A 6 -14.82 2.80 -2.87
C ASN A 6 -14.29 3.93 -1.99
N LEU A 7 -13.18 3.70 -1.28
CA LEU A 7 -12.61 4.65 -0.32
C LEU A 7 -11.62 5.62 -0.97
N THR A 8 -11.05 5.25 -2.12
CA THR A 8 -10.10 6.09 -2.86
C THR A 8 -10.55 6.17 -4.32
N PRO A 9 -11.47 7.09 -4.65
CA PRO A 9 -11.79 7.42 -6.03
C PRO A 9 -10.53 7.77 -6.84
N VAL A 10 -10.54 7.45 -8.14
CA VAL A 10 -9.35 7.54 -9.03
C VAL A 10 -8.73 8.94 -9.06
N ASP A 11 -9.58 9.97 -9.04
CA ASP A 11 -9.22 11.39 -9.02
C ASP A 11 -8.64 11.86 -7.68
N MET A 12 -8.85 11.10 -6.60
CA MET A 12 -8.28 11.37 -5.28
C MET A 12 -6.92 10.69 -5.06
N VAL A 13 -6.47 9.81 -5.95
CA VAL A 13 -5.25 9.02 -5.74
C VAL A 13 -4.01 9.92 -5.70
N LYS A 14 -3.34 9.95 -4.55
CA LYS A 14 -2.05 10.63 -4.34
C LYS A 14 -0.91 9.63 -4.15
N VAL A 15 -1.18 8.53 -3.46
CA VAL A 15 -0.20 7.49 -3.13
C VAL A 15 -0.80 6.13 -3.46
N VAL A 16 -0.01 5.22 -4.04
CA VAL A 16 -0.39 3.83 -4.28
C VAL A 16 0.53 2.91 -3.49
N ILE A 17 -0.05 2.02 -2.69
CA ILE A 17 0.68 0.97 -1.95
C ILE A 17 0.23 -0.39 -2.47
N LEU A 18 1.15 -1.14 -3.06
CA LEU A 18 0.86 -2.46 -3.62
C LEU A 18 1.14 -3.58 -2.62
N GLY A 19 0.11 -4.35 -2.31
CA GLY A 19 0.21 -5.65 -1.63
C GLY A 19 0.16 -6.83 -2.61
N GLN A 20 0.43 -8.02 -2.10
CA GLN A 20 0.43 -9.26 -2.89
C GLN A 20 -0.97 -9.91 -2.90
N ASP A 21 -1.38 -10.44 -1.75
CA ASP A 21 -2.68 -11.07 -1.52
C ASP A 21 -3.33 -10.58 -0.22
N PRO A 22 -4.67 -10.69 -0.09
CA PRO A 22 -5.35 -10.37 1.16
C PRO A 22 -4.89 -11.28 2.29
N TYR A 23 -5.06 -10.85 3.54
CA TYR A 23 -4.85 -11.75 4.67
C TYR A 23 -5.81 -12.94 4.63
N HIS A 24 -5.26 -14.15 4.69
CA HIS A 24 -6.00 -15.41 4.57
C HIS A 24 -6.61 -15.93 5.89
N GLY A 25 -6.51 -15.18 6.98
CA GLY A 25 -7.17 -15.53 8.25
C GLY A 25 -8.57 -14.94 8.31
N PHE A 26 -9.53 -15.69 8.85
CA PHE A 26 -10.90 -15.22 9.04
C PHE A 26 -10.95 -13.83 9.69
N GLY A 27 -11.76 -12.93 9.10
CA GLY A 27 -11.98 -11.57 9.60
C GLY A 27 -10.80 -10.60 9.44
N LYS A 28 -9.66 -11.00 8.85
CA LYS A 28 -8.48 -10.13 8.73
C LYS A 28 -8.50 -9.25 7.49
N ALA A 29 -9.01 -9.75 6.37
CA ALA A 29 -9.06 -9.00 5.12
C ALA A 29 -10.38 -8.24 4.99
N HIS A 30 -10.30 -6.98 4.55
CA HIS A 30 -11.48 -6.15 4.26
C HIS A 30 -11.32 -5.32 2.98
N GLY A 31 -10.51 -5.79 2.02
CA GLY A 31 -10.38 -5.16 0.70
C GLY A 31 -9.42 -3.98 0.60
N LEU A 32 -8.50 -3.84 1.56
CA LEU A 32 -7.38 -2.88 1.57
C LEU A 32 -6.08 -3.64 1.83
N SER A 33 -5.02 -3.37 1.05
CA SER A 33 -3.69 -3.98 1.27
C SER A 33 -3.15 -3.60 2.66
N PHE A 34 -2.50 -4.56 3.33
CA PHE A 34 -1.92 -4.46 4.69
C PHE A 34 -2.87 -4.09 5.85
N SER A 35 -4.08 -3.63 5.57
CA SER A 35 -5.06 -3.17 6.55
C SER A 35 -5.82 -4.34 7.18
N VAL A 36 -6.15 -4.22 8.47
CA VAL A 36 -7.07 -5.13 9.18
C VAL A 36 -8.20 -4.35 9.85
N PRO A 37 -9.41 -4.92 10.02
CA PRO A 37 -10.49 -4.25 10.73
C PRO A 37 -10.14 -3.84 12.16
N ARG A 38 -10.86 -2.86 12.71
CA ARG A 38 -10.71 -2.43 14.11
C ARG A 38 -10.93 -3.63 15.06
N GLY A 39 -10.11 -3.74 16.10
CA GLY A 39 -10.16 -4.84 17.06
C GLY A 39 -9.43 -6.12 16.61
N ILE A 40 -8.98 -6.20 15.36
CA ILE A 40 -8.23 -7.35 14.86
C ILE A 40 -6.73 -7.16 15.12
N LYS A 41 -6.07 -8.21 15.64
CA LYS A 41 -4.63 -8.20 15.91
C LYS A 41 -3.85 -7.91 14.62
N ARG A 42 -2.97 -6.91 14.70
CA ARG A 42 -2.11 -6.49 13.61
C ARG A 42 -1.18 -7.63 13.14
N PRO A 43 -1.13 -7.93 11.84
CA PRO A 43 -0.18 -8.89 11.29
C PRO A 43 1.26 -8.37 11.36
N PRO A 44 2.28 -9.26 11.33
CA PRO A 44 3.68 -8.86 11.48
C PRO A 44 4.15 -7.79 10.47
N SER A 45 3.72 -7.88 9.21
CA SER A 45 4.04 -6.86 8.20
C SER A 45 3.49 -5.48 8.55
N LEU A 46 2.25 -5.41 9.06
CA LEU A 46 1.64 -4.15 9.46
C LEU A 46 2.33 -3.54 10.69
N ILE A 47 2.76 -4.38 11.64
CA ILE A 47 3.58 -3.94 12.78
C ILE A 47 4.88 -3.28 12.29
N ASN A 48 5.55 -3.89 11.31
CA ASN A 48 6.78 -3.33 10.76
C ASN A 48 6.53 -2.03 9.97
N ILE A 49 5.41 -1.92 9.24
CA ILE A 49 4.98 -0.67 8.61
C ILE A 49 4.88 0.45 9.66
N PHE A 50 4.21 0.20 10.79
CA PHE A 50 4.09 1.21 11.85
C PHE A 50 5.43 1.52 12.54
N LYS A 51 6.32 0.55 12.71
CA LYS A 51 7.68 0.80 13.21
C LYS A 51 8.47 1.72 12.29
N GLU A 52 8.37 1.53 10.97
CA GLU A 52 9.02 2.40 10.01
C GLU A 52 8.41 3.81 10.03
N ILE A 53 7.08 3.94 10.13
CA ILE A 53 6.40 5.25 10.28
C ILE A 53 6.89 5.98 11.53
N GLN A 54 6.96 5.28 12.66
CA GLN A 54 7.47 5.86 13.91
C GLN A 54 8.93 6.32 13.75
N SER A 55 9.77 5.51 13.13
CA SER A 55 11.18 5.87 12.90
C SER A 55 11.37 6.98 11.88
N ASP A 56 10.50 7.09 10.87
CA ASP A 56 10.58 8.06 9.78
C ASP A 56 10.02 9.43 10.19
N LEU A 57 8.87 9.44 10.87
CA LEU A 57 8.07 10.64 11.14
C LEU A 57 7.91 10.97 12.62
N GLY A 58 8.38 10.12 13.55
CA GLY A 58 8.18 10.32 14.99
C GLY A 58 6.73 10.15 15.45
N ILE A 59 5.87 9.59 14.60
CA ILE A 59 4.44 9.40 14.87
C ILE A 59 4.24 8.20 15.80
N GLU A 60 3.38 8.36 16.80
CA GLU A 60 3.01 7.26 17.68
C GLU A 60 2.31 6.12 16.93
N VAL A 61 2.63 4.89 17.33
CA VAL A 61 2.05 3.70 16.70
C VAL A 61 0.57 3.59 17.09
N PRO A 62 -0.37 3.60 16.12
CA PRO A 62 -1.79 3.54 16.43
C PRO A 62 -2.17 2.20 17.07
N LEU A 63 -3.22 2.21 17.90
CA LEU A 63 -3.76 0.99 18.51
C LEU A 63 -4.45 0.09 17.46
N SER A 64 -5.10 0.71 16.48
CA SER A 64 -5.83 0.04 15.41
C SER A 64 -4.92 -0.34 14.25
N GLY A 65 -5.24 -1.44 13.56
CA GLY A 65 -4.63 -1.82 12.28
C GLY A 65 -5.43 -1.37 11.05
N CYS A 66 -6.49 -0.59 11.24
CA CYS A 66 -7.37 -0.17 10.15
C CYS A 66 -6.82 1.07 9.45
N LEU A 67 -6.46 0.91 8.18
CA LEU A 67 -5.87 1.93 7.32
C LEU A 67 -6.90 2.75 6.51
N GLU A 68 -8.19 2.69 6.83
CA GLU A 68 -9.21 3.49 6.14
C GLU A 68 -8.94 4.99 6.19
N GLY A 69 -8.33 5.47 7.28
CA GLY A 69 -7.91 6.87 7.42
C GLY A 69 -6.92 7.31 6.35
N TRP A 70 -6.03 6.42 5.89
CA TRP A 70 -5.14 6.70 4.76
C TRP A 70 -5.89 6.66 3.43
N ALA A 71 -6.77 5.69 3.24
CA ALA A 71 -7.55 5.55 2.00
C ALA A 71 -8.35 6.83 1.70
N LYS A 72 -9.05 7.36 2.72
CA LYS A 72 -9.83 8.60 2.62
C LYS A 72 -9.00 9.85 2.27
N GLN A 73 -7.68 9.80 2.44
CA GLN A 73 -6.77 10.90 2.11
C GLN A 73 -6.13 10.78 0.71
N GLY A 74 -6.43 9.71 -0.03
CA GLY A 74 -5.85 9.47 -1.35
C GLY A 74 -4.82 8.34 -1.39
N VAL A 75 -4.70 7.50 -0.36
CA VAL A 75 -3.79 6.35 -0.35
C VAL A 75 -4.50 5.11 -0.87
N PHE A 76 -4.25 4.77 -2.13
CA PHE A 76 -4.84 3.61 -2.78
C PHE A 76 -4.11 2.31 -2.38
N LEU A 77 -4.76 1.55 -1.49
CA LEU A 77 -4.25 0.32 -0.88
C LEU A 77 -4.67 -0.92 -1.70
N LEU A 78 -4.00 -1.17 -2.82
CA LEU A 78 -4.35 -2.23 -3.78
C LEU A 78 -3.55 -3.51 -3.52
N ASN A 79 -4.22 -4.66 -3.42
CA ASN A 79 -3.55 -5.97 -3.55
C ASN A 79 -3.52 -6.41 -5.01
N SER A 80 -2.50 -7.16 -5.39
CA SER A 80 -2.34 -7.73 -6.74
C SER A 80 -3.28 -8.90 -7.01
N THR A 81 -3.78 -9.54 -5.96
CA THR A 81 -4.91 -10.46 -5.98
C THR A 81 -5.97 -9.95 -5.00
N LEU A 82 -7.25 -10.04 -5.37
CA LEU A 82 -8.32 -9.41 -4.57
C LEU A 82 -9.09 -10.40 -3.68
N THR A 83 -8.77 -11.69 -3.78
CA THR A 83 -9.36 -12.76 -2.96
C THR A 83 -8.30 -13.80 -2.63
N VAL A 84 -8.53 -14.56 -1.58
CA VAL A 84 -7.70 -15.68 -1.14
C VAL A 84 -8.60 -16.69 -0.42
N ARG A 85 -8.27 -17.98 -0.47
CA ARG A 85 -8.92 -19.00 0.35
C ARG A 85 -8.36 -18.95 1.76
N GLU A 86 -9.21 -19.25 2.72
CA GLU A 86 -8.77 -19.31 4.11
C GLU A 86 -7.59 -20.26 4.30
N ALA A 87 -6.63 -19.86 5.13
CA ALA A 87 -5.42 -20.61 5.45
C ALA A 87 -4.54 -21.02 4.26
N SER A 88 -4.80 -20.48 3.05
CA SER A 88 -4.13 -20.88 1.81
C SER A 88 -3.54 -19.66 1.08
N PRO A 89 -2.38 -19.15 1.53
CA PRO A 89 -1.73 -18.00 0.90
C PRO A 89 -1.57 -18.20 -0.61
N ASN A 90 -1.77 -17.15 -1.40
CA ASN A 90 -1.69 -17.17 -2.86
C ASN A 90 -2.61 -18.18 -3.58
N SER A 91 -3.65 -18.74 -2.95
CA SER A 91 -4.53 -19.73 -3.59
C SER A 91 -5.21 -19.23 -4.87
N HIS A 92 -5.33 -17.91 -5.03
CA HIS A 92 -5.98 -17.23 -6.15
C HIS A 92 -5.01 -16.38 -6.98
N LYS A 93 -3.70 -16.69 -6.96
CA LYS A 93 -2.70 -15.94 -7.76
C LYS A 93 -2.88 -16.08 -9.27
N ASP A 94 -3.37 -17.23 -9.74
CA ASP A 94 -3.43 -17.59 -11.16
C ASP A 94 -4.88 -17.57 -11.73
N ILE A 95 -5.84 -16.97 -11.01
CA ILE A 95 -7.26 -16.91 -11.44
C ILE A 95 -7.64 -15.62 -12.18
N GLY A 96 -6.65 -14.85 -12.65
CA GLY A 96 -6.87 -13.67 -13.50
C GLY A 96 -6.93 -12.32 -12.79
N TRP A 97 -6.86 -12.26 -11.46
CA TRP A 97 -6.87 -10.97 -10.73
C TRP A 97 -5.75 -10.02 -11.16
N THR A 98 -4.59 -10.57 -11.47
CA THR A 98 -3.41 -9.80 -11.88
C THR A 98 -3.66 -9.05 -13.19
N VAL A 99 -4.43 -9.62 -14.13
CA VAL A 99 -4.82 -8.93 -15.38
C VAL A 99 -5.61 -7.66 -15.08
N PHE A 100 -6.55 -7.76 -14.15
CA PHE A 100 -7.37 -6.63 -13.72
C PHE A 100 -6.52 -5.58 -12.98
N THR A 101 -5.77 -5.98 -11.95
CA THR A 101 -4.99 -5.03 -11.14
C THR A 101 -3.86 -4.38 -11.94
N ASP A 102 -3.26 -5.09 -12.89
CA ASP A 102 -2.24 -4.53 -13.77
C ASP A 102 -2.84 -3.49 -14.72
N SER A 103 -4.06 -3.73 -15.21
CA SER A 103 -4.80 -2.75 -15.99
C SER A 103 -5.14 -1.51 -15.16
N VAL A 104 -5.48 -1.67 -13.88
CA VAL A 104 -5.70 -0.54 -12.96
C VAL A 104 -4.42 0.28 -12.77
N ILE A 105 -3.27 -0.37 -12.51
CA ILE A 105 -1.98 0.32 -12.34
C ILE A 105 -1.59 1.08 -13.61
N LYS A 106 -1.73 0.45 -14.79
CA LYS A 106 -1.44 1.09 -16.08
C LYS A 106 -2.33 2.32 -16.33
N ASN A 107 -3.63 2.21 -16.09
CA ASN A 107 -4.54 3.34 -16.25
C ASN A 107 -4.24 4.46 -15.24
N LEU A 108 -3.97 4.13 -13.97
CA LEU A 108 -3.56 5.13 -12.99
C LEU A 108 -2.27 5.85 -13.39
N SER A 109 -1.30 5.12 -13.93
CA SER A 109 -0.07 5.73 -14.42
C SER A 109 -0.28 6.59 -15.67
N ARG A 110 -1.16 6.17 -16.59
CA ARG A 110 -1.39 6.91 -17.84
C ARG A 110 -2.23 8.16 -17.62
N GLU A 111 -3.31 8.05 -16.86
CA GLU A 111 -4.27 9.14 -16.65
C GLU A 111 -3.86 10.04 -15.47
N GLY A 112 -3.25 9.48 -14.43
CA GLY A 112 -2.84 10.21 -13.25
C GLY A 112 -1.59 11.08 -13.47
N LYS A 113 -1.29 11.95 -12.50
CA LYS A 113 -0.07 12.77 -12.50
C LYS A 113 0.38 12.99 -11.06
N ASN A 114 1.70 13.07 -10.85
CA ASN A 114 2.30 13.33 -9.55
C ASN A 114 1.88 12.32 -8.44
N ILE A 115 1.51 11.10 -8.84
CA ILE A 115 1.24 9.99 -7.92
C ILE A 115 2.56 9.44 -7.37
N VAL A 116 2.57 9.08 -6.09
CA VAL A 116 3.67 8.35 -5.45
C VAL A 116 3.35 6.86 -5.42
N PHE A 117 4.21 6.02 -5.99
CA PHE A 117 4.08 4.55 -5.94
C PHE A 117 5.07 3.96 -4.94
N LEU A 118 4.57 3.28 -3.91
CA LEU A 118 5.36 2.57 -2.92
C LEU A 118 5.38 1.07 -3.27
N LEU A 119 6.52 0.61 -3.79
CA LEU A 119 6.69 -0.75 -4.27
C LEU A 119 7.56 -1.55 -3.29
N TRP A 120 6.90 -2.29 -2.39
CA TRP A 120 7.58 -3.04 -1.35
C TRP A 120 7.69 -4.53 -1.71
N GLY A 121 8.93 -5.01 -1.85
CA GLY A 121 9.23 -6.39 -2.19
C GLY A 121 9.24 -6.69 -3.68
N ALA A 122 9.79 -7.85 -4.04
CA ALA A 122 10.03 -8.22 -5.44
C ALA A 122 8.75 -8.24 -6.29
N TYR A 123 7.61 -8.66 -5.72
CA TYR A 123 6.36 -8.70 -6.46
C TYR A 123 5.89 -7.30 -6.87
N ALA A 124 5.85 -6.35 -5.94
CA ALA A 124 5.45 -4.98 -6.23
C ALA A 124 6.43 -4.29 -7.19
N ARG A 125 7.74 -4.51 -7.01
CA ARG A 125 8.78 -3.94 -7.89
C ARG A 125 8.67 -4.41 -9.33
N LYS A 126 8.18 -5.62 -9.60
CA LYS A 126 7.90 -6.07 -10.99
C LYS A 126 6.88 -5.19 -11.71
N LYS A 127 6.02 -4.46 -10.98
CA LYS A 127 5.04 -3.53 -11.55
C LYS A 127 5.66 -2.19 -11.95
N ARG A 128 6.94 -1.94 -11.63
CA ARG A 128 7.68 -0.72 -12.00
C ARG A 128 7.62 -0.40 -13.50
N SER A 129 7.68 -1.43 -14.35
CA SER A 129 7.63 -1.29 -15.81
C SER A 129 6.28 -0.78 -16.32
N MET A 130 5.23 -0.83 -15.51
CA MET A 130 3.89 -0.34 -15.83
C MET A 130 3.69 1.14 -15.47
N ILE A 131 4.71 1.78 -14.86
CA ILE A 131 4.61 3.14 -14.32
C ILE A 131 5.51 4.09 -15.12
N GLU A 132 4.91 5.14 -15.68
CA GLU A 132 5.56 6.24 -16.39
C GLU A 132 6.40 7.11 -15.44
N GLY A 133 7.67 6.73 -15.26
CA GLY A 133 8.52 7.25 -14.19
C GLY A 133 8.80 8.76 -14.20
N SER A 134 8.68 9.45 -15.33
CA SER A 134 8.87 10.91 -15.41
C SER A 134 7.69 11.71 -14.85
N ARG A 135 6.50 11.09 -14.73
CA ARG A 135 5.26 11.73 -14.26
C ARG A 135 4.96 11.48 -12.80
N HIS A 136 5.65 10.52 -12.20
CA HIS A 136 5.36 9.95 -10.90
C HIS A 136 6.62 9.82 -10.06
N LEU A 137 6.47 9.70 -8.76
CA LEU A 137 7.55 9.23 -7.90
C LEU A 137 7.39 7.73 -7.69
N VAL A 138 8.44 6.95 -7.91
CA VAL A 138 8.45 5.53 -7.55
C VAL A 138 9.49 5.31 -6.47
N LEU A 139 9.06 4.76 -5.33
CA LEU A 139 9.91 4.43 -4.19
C LEU A 139 9.87 2.92 -3.98
N GLU A 140 11.04 2.29 -4.04
CA GLU A 140 11.18 0.83 -3.96
C GLU A 140 11.95 0.43 -2.70
N ALA A 141 11.47 -0.60 -2.00
CA ALA A 141 12.12 -1.12 -0.80
C ALA A 141 11.94 -2.64 -0.68
N ALA A 142 12.57 -3.26 0.32
CA ALA A 142 12.25 -4.64 0.69
C ALA A 142 10.80 -4.75 1.20
N HIS A 143 10.27 -5.97 1.31
CA HIS A 143 8.91 -6.16 1.83
C HIS A 143 8.89 -5.93 3.35
N PRO A 144 7.83 -5.36 3.95
CA PRO A 144 7.72 -5.18 5.40
C PRO A 144 7.60 -6.49 6.21
N SER A 145 7.66 -7.66 5.56
CA SER A 145 7.61 -8.95 6.27
C SER A 145 8.84 -9.11 7.15
N PRO A 146 8.73 -9.74 8.35
CA PRO A 146 9.88 -10.05 9.19
C PRO A 146 11.03 -10.73 8.44
N LEU A 147 10.72 -11.52 7.39
CA LEU A 147 11.70 -12.21 6.56
C LEU A 147 12.61 -11.29 5.72
N SER A 148 12.24 -10.03 5.52
CA SER A 148 12.98 -9.12 4.64
C SER A 148 13.03 -7.66 5.11
N ALA A 149 12.34 -7.31 6.20
CA ALA A 149 12.25 -5.92 6.63
C ALA A 149 13.61 -5.29 6.97
N TYR A 150 14.50 -6.06 7.60
CA TYR A 150 15.87 -5.65 7.92
C TYR A 150 16.78 -5.52 6.69
N ASN A 151 16.38 -6.12 5.56
CA ASN A 151 17.16 -6.10 4.31
C ASN A 151 16.75 -4.93 3.40
N GLY A 152 16.28 -3.82 3.98
CA GLY A 152 16.02 -2.57 3.25
C GLY A 152 14.57 -2.08 3.24
N PHE A 153 13.69 -2.55 4.13
CA PHE A 153 12.43 -1.85 4.41
C PHE A 153 12.65 -0.82 5.52
N PHE A 154 13.28 -1.23 6.63
CA PHE A 154 13.60 -0.31 7.71
C PHE A 154 14.63 0.74 7.26
N GLY A 155 14.36 2.00 7.57
CA GLY A 155 15.17 3.15 7.17
C GLY A 155 14.94 3.61 5.73
N CYS A 156 13.98 3.01 5.00
CA CYS A 156 13.66 3.45 3.64
C CYS A 156 13.07 4.88 3.62
N LYS A 157 12.41 5.30 4.71
CA LYS A 157 11.81 6.63 4.89
C LYS A 157 10.82 7.01 3.80
N HIS A 158 10.02 6.03 3.35
CA HIS A 158 9.09 6.23 2.24
C HIS A 158 7.96 7.20 2.57
N PHE A 159 7.55 7.32 3.83
CA PHE A 159 6.42 8.17 4.22
C PHE A 159 6.81 9.65 4.16
N SER A 160 7.97 10.02 4.71
CA SER A 160 8.50 11.39 4.61
C SER A 160 8.88 11.77 3.17
N LYS A 161 9.47 10.84 2.41
CA LYS A 161 9.77 11.06 0.98
C LYS A 161 8.50 11.27 0.15
N ALA A 162 7.44 10.50 0.42
CA ALA A 162 6.14 10.66 -0.23
C ALA A 162 5.56 12.06 0.04
N ASN A 163 5.46 12.46 1.31
CA ASN A 163 4.93 13.79 1.67
C ASN A 163 5.77 14.92 1.06
N ARG A 164 7.11 14.83 1.10
CA ARG A 164 7.99 15.83 0.45
C ARG A 164 7.72 15.97 -1.04
N TYR A 165 7.50 14.86 -1.73
CA TYR A 165 7.17 14.90 -3.16
C TYR A 165 5.80 15.51 -3.41
N LEU A 166 4.77 15.14 -2.64
CA LEU A 166 3.44 15.72 -2.77
C LEU A 166 3.48 17.24 -2.56
N VAL A 167 4.17 17.71 -1.51
CA VAL A 167 4.37 19.13 -1.24
C VAL A 167 5.09 19.82 -2.41
N SER A 168 6.12 19.21 -3.00
CA SER A 168 6.83 19.76 -4.17
C SER A 168 5.95 19.93 -5.41
N LYS A 169 4.78 19.26 -5.44
CA LYS A 169 3.78 19.32 -6.51
C LYS A 169 2.53 20.10 -6.12
N ASN A 170 2.55 20.83 -5.00
CA ASN A 170 1.40 21.53 -4.42
C ASN A 170 0.21 20.62 -4.12
N ILE A 171 0.47 19.36 -3.78
CA ILE A 171 -0.53 18.39 -3.35
C ILE A 171 -0.45 18.28 -1.83
N ALA A 172 -1.60 18.35 -1.16
CA ALA A 172 -1.68 18.19 0.29
C ALA A 172 -1.11 16.84 0.72
N GLU A 173 -0.26 16.87 1.74
CA GLU A 173 0.39 15.70 2.30
C GLU A 173 -0.58 14.67 2.89
N ILE A 174 -0.07 13.48 3.19
CA ILE A 174 -0.84 12.46 3.91
C ILE A 174 -0.51 12.57 5.40
N ASP A 175 -1.54 12.65 6.23
CA ASP A 175 -1.44 12.40 7.66
C ASP A 175 -1.40 10.88 7.91
N TRP A 176 -0.21 10.40 8.27
CA TRP A 176 0.06 8.98 8.51
C TRP A 176 -0.35 8.52 9.93
N SER A 177 -0.83 9.41 10.81
CA SER A 177 -1.01 9.13 12.24
C SER A 177 -2.24 8.29 12.62
N LEU A 178 -3.21 8.09 11.71
CA LEU A 178 -4.43 7.26 11.94
C LEU A 178 -5.14 7.52 13.28
N LYS A 179 -5.23 8.79 13.68
CA LYS A 179 -5.98 9.22 14.87
C LYS A 179 -7.48 8.99 14.73
#